data_AF-A0ABD2WCT0-F1
#
_entry.id   AF-A0ABD2WCT0-F1
#
_cell.length_a   1.000
_cell.length_b   1.000
_cell.length_c   1.000
_cell.angle_alpha   90.00
_cell.angle_beta   90.00
_cell.angle_gamma   90.00
#
_symmetry.space_group_name_H-M   'P 1'
#
loop_
_entity.id
_entity.type
_entity.pdbx_description
1 polymer ?
#
loop_
_entity_poly.entity_id
_entity_poly.type
_entity_poly.pdbx_seq_one_letter_code
_entity_poly.pdbx_strand_id
1 'polypeptide(L)'
;MDNTYIQRVDANIKCKELKINSADLAAIPKLSKNEIITTTATLQAIGPQVEFFSKKKQKKFSKKELELINDKNFKIILTLWGEKSNTELDKNRKYIFKNVTVYNGNYCVALNSTHITEIEKLPEDSATDKSIEKSCQKIS
;
A
#
# COMPACT_ATOMS: atom_id res chain seq x y z
N MET A 1 -20.59 -22.84 19.34
CA MET A 1 -21.10 -23.23 18.00
C MET A 1 -21.09 -21.96 17.20
N ASP A 2 -20.05 -21.78 16.38
CA ASP A 2 -19.72 -20.49 15.79
C ASP A 2 -20.17 -20.52 14.33
N ASN A 3 -21.41 -20.12 14.08
CA ASN A 3 -21.96 -20.07 12.73
C ASN A 3 -21.58 -18.73 12.07
N THR A 4 -20.36 -18.65 11.54
CA THR A 4 -19.94 -17.58 10.63
C THR A 4 -20.04 -18.08 9.19
N TYR A 5 -20.80 -17.38 8.34
CA TYR A 5 -20.94 -17.69 6.92
C TYR A 5 -20.29 -16.59 6.08
N ILE A 6 -19.38 -16.98 5.18
CA ILE A 6 -18.70 -16.08 4.25
C ILE A 6 -19.12 -16.50 2.84
N GLN A 7 -19.74 -15.60 2.10
CA GLN A 7 -20.16 -15.82 0.71
C GLN A 7 -19.52 -14.76 -0.19
N ARG A 8 -19.01 -15.19 -1.34
CA ARG A 8 -18.58 -14.26 -2.40
C ARG A 8 -19.82 -13.64 -3.03
N VAL A 9 -19.81 -12.33 -3.17
CA VAL A 9 -20.89 -11.60 -3.83
C VAL A 9 -20.39 -11.05 -5.15
N ASP A 10 -21.30 -10.89 -6.11
CA ASP A 10 -20.98 -10.43 -7.45
C ASP A 10 -20.27 -9.06 -7.43
N ALA A 11 -19.34 -8.87 -8.37
CA ALA A 11 -18.44 -7.72 -8.43
C ALA A 11 -19.15 -6.35 -8.54
N ASN A 12 -20.45 -6.34 -8.82
CA ASN A 12 -21.26 -5.14 -9.02
C ASN A 12 -21.84 -4.55 -7.73
N ILE A 13 -21.54 -5.10 -6.56
CA ILE A 13 -21.94 -4.47 -5.30
C ILE A 13 -21.08 -3.23 -5.04
N LYS A 14 -21.75 -2.07 -5.08
CA LYS A 14 -21.14 -0.80 -4.66
C LYS A 14 -20.91 -0.79 -3.15
N CYS A 15 -19.72 -1.20 -2.74
CA CYS A 15 -19.22 -0.94 -1.40
C CYS A 15 -18.78 0.52 -1.28
N LYS A 16 -19.00 1.13 -0.11
CA LYS A 16 -18.50 2.49 0.16
C LYS A 16 -16.98 2.49 0.04
N GLU A 17 -16.47 3.30 -0.90
CA GLU A 17 -15.03 3.50 -1.03
C GLU A 17 -14.49 4.12 0.26
N LEU A 18 -13.49 3.47 0.84
CA LEU A 18 -12.79 4.00 2.01
C LEU A 18 -12.08 5.28 1.57
N LYS A 19 -12.26 6.36 2.33
CA LYS A 19 -11.44 7.57 2.16
C LYS A 19 -10.01 7.21 2.55
N ILE A 20 -9.13 7.15 1.56
CA ILE A 20 -7.72 6.83 1.77
C ILE A 20 -6.96 8.13 2.01
N ASN A 21 -6.32 8.25 3.18
CA ASN A 21 -5.41 9.35 3.46
C ASN A 21 -4.11 9.17 2.68
N SER A 22 -4.05 9.76 1.48
CA SER A 22 -2.87 9.72 0.62
C SER A 22 -1.87 10.82 1.00
N ALA A 23 -0.61 10.48 1.15
CA ALA A 23 0.47 11.42 1.46
C ALA A 23 1.63 11.27 0.45
N ASP A 24 2.12 12.40 -0.07
CA ASP A 24 3.37 12.48 -0.84
C ASP A 24 4.57 12.25 0.10
N LEU A 25 5.64 11.65 -0.42
CA LEU A 25 6.85 11.34 0.36
C LEU A 25 7.46 12.60 0.97
N ALA A 26 7.33 13.74 0.29
CA ALA A 26 7.79 15.04 0.77
C ALA A 26 7.05 15.55 2.02
N ALA A 27 5.80 15.11 2.23
CA ALA A 27 4.97 15.55 3.35
C ALA A 27 5.20 14.70 4.62
N ILE A 28 5.64 13.45 4.46
CA ILE A 28 5.86 12.48 5.55
C ILE A 28 6.67 13.05 6.74
N PRO A 29 7.76 13.80 6.54
CA PRO A 29 8.57 14.29 7.66
C PRO A 29 7.86 15.33 8.52
N LYS A 30 6.78 15.93 8.01
CA LYS A 30 5.94 16.92 8.71
C LYS A 30 4.74 16.28 9.40
N LEU A 31 4.47 15.00 9.15
CA LEU A 31 3.35 14.28 9.74
C LEU A 31 3.63 13.88 11.18
N SER A 32 2.55 13.64 11.93
CA SER A 32 2.68 13.25 13.32
C SER A 32 3.10 11.79 13.44
N LYS A 33 3.87 11.49 14.49
CA LYS A 33 4.19 10.10 14.84
C LYS A 33 2.91 9.29 15.04
N ASN A 34 2.94 8.04 14.57
CA ASN A 34 1.84 7.08 14.56
C ASN A 34 0.69 7.38 13.60
N GLU A 35 0.81 8.41 12.75
CA GLU A 35 -0.18 8.67 11.72
C GLU A 35 -0.19 7.55 10.66
N ILE A 36 -1.38 7.16 10.20
CA ILE A 36 -1.56 6.10 9.21
C ILE A 36 -1.81 6.74 7.86
N ILE A 37 -0.95 6.44 6.90
CA ILE A 37 -0.98 7.00 5.56
C ILE A 37 -0.99 5.91 4.49
N THR A 38 -1.40 6.32 3.29
CA THR A 38 -1.15 5.60 2.05
C THR A 38 -0.20 6.41 1.20
N THR A 39 0.79 5.77 0.61
CA THR A 39 1.76 6.46 -0.23
C THR A 39 2.15 5.61 -1.43
N THR A 40 2.55 6.28 -2.51
CA THR A 40 3.02 5.62 -3.73
C THR A 40 4.48 5.97 -3.94
N ALA A 41 5.33 4.97 -4.13
CA ALA A 41 6.76 5.20 -4.32
C ALA A 41 7.39 4.11 -5.17
N THR A 42 8.49 4.46 -5.81
CA THR A 42 9.38 3.53 -6.49
C THR A 42 10.35 2.91 -5.49
N LEU A 43 10.50 1.60 -5.52
CA LEU A 43 11.43 0.88 -4.67
C LEU A 43 12.86 1.04 -5.21
N GLN A 44 13.71 1.80 -4.53
CA GLN A 44 15.08 2.06 -4.96
C GLN A 44 16.05 0.99 -4.46
N ALA A 45 15.98 0.66 -3.17
CA ALA A 45 16.87 -0.32 -2.56
C ALA A 45 16.12 -1.21 -1.57
N ILE A 46 16.65 -2.42 -1.42
CA ILE A 46 16.17 -3.45 -0.49
C ILE A 46 17.36 -3.82 0.38
N GLY A 47 17.26 -3.51 1.67
CA GLY A 47 18.24 -3.89 2.66
C GLY A 47 18.21 -5.39 2.98
N PRO A 48 19.25 -5.91 3.63
CA PRO A 48 19.28 -7.31 4.04
C PRO A 48 18.18 -7.62 5.05
N GLN A 49 17.70 -8.85 5.03
CA GLN A 49 16.81 -9.35 6.08
C GLN A 49 17.65 -9.74 7.30
N VAL A 50 17.27 -9.22 8.46
CA VAL A 50 17.96 -9.45 9.74
C VAL A 50 17.00 -10.05 10.74
N GLU A 51 17.45 -11.04 11.51
CA GLU A 51 16.67 -11.61 12.61
C GLU A 51 17.08 -11.02 13.97
N PHE A 52 16.10 -10.73 14.81
CA PHE A 52 16.28 -10.24 16.16
C PHE A 52 15.57 -11.18 17.14
N PHE A 53 16.23 -11.51 18.24
CA PHE A 53 15.57 -12.23 19.34
C PHE A 53 15.09 -11.24 20.41
N SER A 54 13.78 -11.12 20.60
CA SER A 54 13.22 -10.29 21.66
C SER A 54 13.21 -11.05 22.97
N LYS A 55 14.08 -10.67 23.92
CA LYS A 55 14.08 -11.23 25.29
C LYS A 55 12.73 -11.06 26.00
N LYS A 56 12.03 -9.94 25.75
CA LYS A 56 10.73 -9.64 26.37
C LYS A 56 9.61 -10.56 25.87
N LYS A 57 9.59 -10.86 24.57
CA LYS A 57 8.56 -11.71 23.95
C LYS A 57 9.00 -13.16 23.76
N GLN A 58 10.25 -13.50 24.10
CA GLN A 58 10.89 -14.79 23.84
C GLN A 58 10.64 -15.29 22.40
N LYS A 59 10.67 -14.35 21.45
CA LYS A 59 10.27 -14.57 20.05
C LYS A 59 11.26 -13.93 19.10
N LYS A 60 11.53 -14.62 17.99
CA LYS A 60 12.30 -14.09 16.87
C LYS A 60 11.46 -13.15 16.01
N PHE A 61 12.05 -12.05 15.60
CA PHE A 61 11.46 -11.06 14.71
C PHE A 61 12.40 -10.81 13.55
N SER A 62 11.87 -10.98 12.35
CA SER A 62 12.57 -10.64 11.12
C SER A 62 12.32 -9.17 10.78
N LYS A 63 13.34 -8.47 10.33
CA LYS A 63 13.31 -7.06 9.91
C LYS A 63 13.92 -6.95 8.53
N LYS A 64 13.33 -6.11 7.67
CA LYS A 64 13.88 -5.72 6.38
C LYS A 64 13.59 -4.24 6.15
N GLU A 65 14.55 -3.50 5.63
CA GLU A 65 14.39 -2.07 5.32
C GLU A 65 14.33 -1.86 3.82
N LEU A 66 13.41 -1.01 3.38
CA LEU A 66 13.24 -0.61 1.99
C LEU A 66 13.53 0.88 1.85
N GLU A 67 14.30 1.26 0.84
CA GLU A 67 14.46 2.66 0.44
C GLU A 67 13.46 2.97 -0.66
N LEU A 68 12.53 3.87 -0.37
CA LEU A 68 11.47 4.30 -1.28
C LEU A 68 11.77 5.70 -1.78
N ILE A 69 11.61 5.93 -3.08
CA ILE A 69 11.83 7.22 -3.73
C ILE A 69 10.59 7.63 -4.52
N ASN A 70 10.25 8.93 -4.51
CA ASN A 70 9.22 9.48 -5.40
C ASN A 70 9.84 10.12 -6.64
N ASP A 71 8.99 10.52 -7.59
CA ASP A 71 9.42 11.16 -8.85
C ASP A 71 10.14 12.52 -8.63
N LYS A 72 10.05 13.08 -7.41
CA LYS A 72 10.73 14.32 -6.98
C LYS A 72 12.02 14.05 -6.18
N ASN A 73 12.53 12.81 -6.18
CA ASN A 73 13.73 12.38 -5.46
C ASN A 73 13.68 12.49 -3.92
N PHE A 74 12.50 12.60 -3.31
CA PHE A 74 12.36 12.45 -1.86
C PHE A 74 12.46 10.98 -1.48
N LYS A 75 13.22 10.72 -0.41
CA LYS A 75 13.52 9.37 0.07
C LYS A 75 12.96 9.14 1.46
N ILE A 76 12.35 7.97 1.64
CA ILE A 76 11.93 7.47 2.94
C ILE A 76 12.43 6.04 3.14
N ILE A 77 12.57 5.65 4.40
CA ILE A 77 12.88 4.27 4.78
C ILE A 77 11.61 3.62 5.32
N LEU A 78 11.17 2.54 4.67
CA LEU A 78 10.07 1.71 5.16
C LEU A 78 10.63 0.45 5.81
N THR A 79 10.34 0.26 7.10
CA THR A 79 10.72 -0.96 7.83
C THR A 79 9.60 -1.99 7.77
N LEU A 80 9.90 -3.18 7.24
CA LEU A 80 9.04 -4.36 7.27
C LEU A 80 9.41 -5.25 8.45
N TRP A 81 8.40 -5.78 9.15
CA TRP A 81 8.58 -6.68 10.29
C TRP A 81 7.87 -8.01 10.07
N GLY A 82 8.41 -9.07 10.69
CA GLY A 82 7.78 -10.40 10.71
C GLY A 82 7.57 -10.95 9.31
N GLU A 83 6.37 -11.46 9.04
CA GLU A 83 6.03 -12.06 7.73
C GLU A 83 6.17 -11.08 6.57
N LYS A 84 5.89 -9.78 6.79
CA LYS A 84 6.08 -8.75 5.76
C LYS A 84 7.54 -8.60 5.37
N SER A 85 8.48 -8.89 6.26
CA SER A 85 9.89 -8.86 5.89
C SER A 85 10.23 -9.93 4.86
N ASN A 86 9.43 -11.00 4.69
CA ASN A 86 9.63 -12.00 3.64
C ASN A 86 8.99 -11.63 2.30
N THR A 87 8.30 -10.48 2.19
CA THR A 87 7.69 -10.07 0.92
C THR A 87 8.78 -9.84 -0.12
N GLU A 88 8.64 -10.54 -1.26
CA GLU A 88 9.47 -10.36 -2.44
C GLU A 88 8.99 -9.11 -3.18
N LEU A 89 9.92 -8.21 -3.47
CA LEU A 89 9.68 -6.95 -4.16
C LEU A 89 10.81 -6.71 -5.14
N ASP A 90 10.49 -6.11 -6.28
CA ASP A 90 11.45 -5.83 -7.33
C ASP A 90 11.93 -4.38 -7.23
N LYS A 91 13.26 -4.22 -7.34
CA LYS A 91 13.86 -2.89 -7.44
C LYS A 91 13.37 -2.19 -8.71
N ASN A 92 13.29 -0.87 -8.64
CA ASN A 92 12.84 0.03 -9.71
C ASN A 92 11.37 -0.15 -10.13
N ARG A 93 10.56 -0.87 -9.35
CA ARG A 93 9.10 -0.94 -9.54
C ARG A 93 8.38 0.05 -8.64
N LYS A 94 7.20 0.52 -9.08
CA LYS A 94 6.35 1.46 -8.35
C LYS A 94 5.28 0.68 -7.59
N TYR A 95 5.14 0.97 -6.31
CA TYR A 95 4.20 0.30 -5.42
C TYR A 95 3.31 1.30 -4.71
N ILE A 96 2.08 0.89 -4.42
CA ILE A 96 1.18 1.54 -3.48
C ILE A 96 1.34 0.85 -2.13
N PHE A 97 1.72 1.61 -1.12
CA PHE A 97 1.82 1.17 0.26
C PHE A 97 0.64 1.77 1.04
N LYS A 98 -0.36 0.94 1.35
CA LYS A 98 -1.57 1.33 2.12
C LYS A 98 -1.39 0.99 3.59
N ASN A 99 -1.92 1.83 4.46
CA ASN A 99 -1.83 1.69 5.93
C ASN A 99 -0.40 1.60 6.45
N VAL A 100 0.46 2.50 5.98
CA VAL A 100 1.82 2.67 6.50
C VAL A 100 1.76 3.60 7.70
N THR A 101 2.47 3.26 8.77
CA THR A 101 2.54 4.09 9.98
C THR A 101 3.79 4.96 9.95
N VAL A 102 3.62 6.27 10.12
CA VAL A 102 4.73 7.23 10.29
C VAL A 102 5.38 6.98 11.66
N TYR A 103 6.68 6.76 11.70
CA TYR A 103 7.39 6.52 12.96
C TYR A 103 8.13 7.77 13.45
N ASN A 104 9.06 8.29 12.63
CA ASN A 104 9.81 9.50 12.95
C ASN A 104 10.50 10.04 11.69
N GLY A 105 10.38 11.34 11.41
CA GLY A 105 10.99 11.97 10.23
C GLY A 105 10.70 11.20 8.94
N ASN A 106 11.74 10.73 8.26
CA ASN A 106 11.64 9.99 6.99
C ASN A 106 11.45 8.47 7.19
N TYR A 107 11.22 8.01 8.42
CA TYR A 107 11.06 6.59 8.74
C TYR A 107 9.59 6.21 8.91
N CYS A 108 9.20 5.19 8.18
CA CYS A 108 7.90 4.58 8.21
C CYS A 108 7.99 3.10 8.58
N VAL A 109 6.89 2.56 9.10
CA VAL A 109 6.79 1.15 9.50
C VAL A 109 5.59 0.52 8.82
N ALA A 110 5.82 -0.66 8.23
CA ALA A 110 4.76 -1.54 7.79
C ALA A 110 4.31 -2.43 8.95
N LEU A 111 3.04 -2.33 9.31
CA LEU A 111 2.39 -3.21 10.28
C LEU A 111 1.69 -4.36 9.55
N ASN A 112 1.09 -5.28 10.31
CA ASN A 112 0.35 -6.42 9.72
C ASN A 112 -0.82 -5.97 8.82
N SER A 113 -1.40 -4.81 9.12
CA SER A 113 -2.49 -4.18 8.35
C SER A 113 -2.00 -3.45 7.09
N THR A 114 -0.68 -3.36 6.86
CA THR A 114 -0.13 -2.70 5.68
C THR A 114 -0.30 -3.59 4.46
N HIS A 115 -0.82 -3.00 3.38
CA HIS A 115 -0.97 -3.67 2.09
C HIS A 115 0.00 -3.04 1.08
N ILE A 116 0.71 -3.88 0.35
CA ILE A 116 1.65 -3.47 -0.69
C ILE A 116 1.10 -4.02 -2.00
N THR A 117 0.92 -3.16 -2.99
CA THR A 117 0.40 -3.52 -4.31
C THR A 117 1.31 -2.92 -5.37
N GLU A 118 1.80 -3.75 -6.28
CA GLU A 118 2.54 -3.25 -7.44
C GLU A 118 1.58 -2.47 -8.34
N ILE A 119 2.01 -1.29 -8.77
CA ILE A 119 1.38 -0.61 -9.89
C ILE A 119 1.99 -1.24 -11.13
N GLU A 120 1.39 -2.31 -11.62
CA GLU A 120 1.50 -2.59 -13.05
C GLU A 120 1.01 -1.33 -13.76
N LYS A 121 1.71 -0.90 -14.82
CA LYS A 121 1.16 0.15 -15.69
C LYS A 121 -0.26 -0.29 -16.03
N LEU A 122 -1.26 0.41 -15.48
CA LEU A 122 -2.61 0.31 -15.99
C LEU A 122 -2.46 0.52 -17.49
N PRO A 123 -2.99 -0.38 -18.35
CA PRO A 123 -3.00 -0.09 -19.77
C PRO A 123 -3.64 1.29 -19.93
N GLU A 124 -2.95 2.19 -20.65
CA GLU A 124 -3.40 3.57 -20.88
C GLU A 124 -4.73 3.66 -21.67
N ASP A 125 -5.35 2.51 -21.99
CA ASP A 125 -6.56 2.38 -22.81
C ASP A 125 -7.84 2.12 -21.98
N SER A 126 -8.14 2.98 -21.00
CA SER A 126 -9.54 3.18 -20.58
C SER A 126 -10.12 4.53 -21.02
N ALA A 127 -9.43 5.21 -21.94
CA ALA A 127 -9.98 6.30 -22.73
C ALA A 127 -10.73 5.77 -23.98
N THR A 128 -11.82 5.04 -23.77
CA THR A 128 -12.90 4.96 -24.77
C THR A 128 -14.27 4.78 -24.11
N ASP A 129 -14.68 5.81 -23.37
CA ASP A 129 -16.09 6.06 -23.13
C ASP A 129 -16.70 6.66 -24.42
N LYS A 130 -17.04 5.79 -25.36
CA LYS A 130 -17.91 6.08 -26.51
C LYS A 130 -18.60 4.79 -26.94
N SER A 131 -19.74 4.44 -26.32
CA SER A 131 -20.87 3.75 -26.98
C SER A 131 -21.98 3.37 -26.00
N ILE A 132 -22.62 4.33 -25.32
CA ILE A 132 -24.04 4.19 -24.94
C ILE A 132 -24.74 5.55 -25.02
N GLU A 133 -24.82 6.10 -26.23
CA GLU A 133 -25.89 7.04 -26.58
C GLU A 133 -26.49 6.60 -27.92
N LYS A 134 -27.55 5.79 -27.84
CA LYS A 134 -28.67 5.73 -28.79
C LYS A 134 -29.60 4.58 -28.40
N SER A 135 -30.55 4.85 -27.52
CA SER A 135 -31.95 4.42 -27.76
C SER A 135 -32.89 5.16 -26.80
N CYS A 136 -33.17 6.42 -27.12
CA CYS A 136 -34.40 7.08 -26.73
C CYS A 136 -35.05 7.63 -28.00
N GLN A 137 -35.86 6.81 -28.64
CA GLN A 137 -36.95 7.24 -29.52
C GLN A 137 -38.22 6.68 -28.89
N LYS A 138 -38.84 7.46 -28.00
CA LYS A 138 -39.94 8.41 -28.28
C LYS A 138 -41.23 7.65 -28.55
N ILE A 139 -41.99 7.56 -27.46
CA ILE A 139 -43.43 7.31 -27.39
C ILE A 139 -44.13 8.29 -28.33
N SER A 140 -44.96 7.77 -29.23
CA SER A 140 -46.19 8.42 -29.69
C SER A 140 -47.16 7.36 -30.19
#